data_AF-A0A8H3BIV3-F1
#
_entry.id   AF-A0A8H3BIV3-F1
#
_cell.length_a   1.000
_cell.length_b   1.000
_cell.length_c   1.000
_cell.angle_alpha   90.00
_cell.angle_beta   90.00
_cell.angle_gamma   90.00
#
_symmetry.space_group_name_H-M   'P 1'
#
loop_
_entity.id
_entity.type
_entity.pdbx_description
1 polymer ?
#
loop_
_entity_poly.entity_id
_entity_poly.type
_entity_poly.pdbx_seq_one_letter_code
_entity_poly.pdbx_strand_id
1 'polypeptide(L)'
;MFNQHSGSTSEQGPGVRTENFNDIIRAWNEGKAFTMDETLPAQYEDAKKALLKQTDIHNDLTAELPLSTIKEWEEESIEPVKDANGNWTSPMMDPIFTGGFYDTVRDERKKENSTDKVPGQRSGVVRWLSTAIELEHSIKKYNDEAEEKAESSERLSARRISLGDRIRAHQRKRELFMEGAPECDSTQVLTLYDVDEDEDDTVDLAMPSSYKPETISSVGLSSIAEVEKGLRRGMCKESLQAIKQLLASRSAAYKAKDRNARGQVAITRARASIRDQEEKIQKARWRYNNSLRALKQLGLSEDDTKAFKPLNDSDLTPLKTYFDNYATQPGQKGTMSWIWRSSAAPNSANWELQALKAEWFRSREHYKRRREHLVLLKREMVMTIRSFLRYEELWTWKASSDSVSLGMKAYAHGRARFFRSLAYKTLVACRNALC
;
A
#
# COMPACT_ATOMS: atom_id res chain seq x y z
N MET A 1 -13.74 25.39 -18.26
CA MET A 1 -14.16 26.80 -18.44
C MET A 1 -14.51 27.11 -19.90
N PHE A 2 -13.59 27.06 -20.86
CA PHE A 2 -13.91 27.33 -22.27
C PHE A 2 -14.98 26.41 -22.87
N ASN A 3 -14.98 25.12 -22.50
CA ASN A 3 -15.97 24.16 -22.98
C ASN A 3 -17.42 24.49 -22.53
N GLN A 4 -17.60 25.19 -21.40
CA GLN A 4 -18.93 25.52 -20.88
C GLN A 4 -19.58 26.70 -21.62
N HIS A 5 -18.78 27.57 -22.24
CA HIS A 5 -19.28 28.74 -22.99
C HIS A 5 -19.36 28.48 -24.51
N SER A 6 -18.92 27.31 -24.97
CA SER A 6 -18.86 26.95 -26.39
C SER A 6 -20.22 27.14 -27.11
N GLY A 7 -21.33 26.70 -26.50
CA GLY A 7 -22.65 26.79 -27.11
C GLY A 7 -23.21 28.22 -27.23
N SER A 8 -22.85 29.12 -26.31
CA SER A 8 -23.29 30.53 -26.38
C SER A 8 -22.44 31.34 -27.37
N THR A 9 -21.16 30.99 -27.51
CA THR A 9 -20.21 31.72 -28.36
C THR A 9 -20.20 31.28 -29.82
N SER A 10 -20.75 30.10 -30.15
CA SER A 10 -20.81 29.58 -31.52
C SER A 10 -21.69 30.40 -32.46
N GLU A 11 -22.77 30.97 -31.94
CA GLU A 11 -23.75 31.78 -32.70
C GLU A 11 -23.35 33.26 -32.79
N GLN A 12 -22.34 33.68 -32.03
CA GLN A 12 -21.89 35.07 -31.99
C GLN A 12 -20.93 35.40 -33.13
N GLY A 13 -21.05 36.61 -33.68
CA GLY A 13 -20.09 37.16 -34.64
C GLY A 13 -18.68 37.31 -34.03
N PRO A 14 -17.61 37.36 -34.86
CA PRO A 14 -16.23 37.31 -34.37
C PRO A 14 -15.84 38.41 -33.36
N GLY A 15 -16.33 39.64 -33.55
CA GLY A 15 -16.08 40.75 -32.63
C GLY A 15 -16.73 40.54 -31.26
N VAL A 16 -18.04 40.30 -31.25
CA VAL A 16 -18.83 40.04 -30.03
C VAL A 16 -18.30 38.84 -29.26
N ARG A 17 -17.88 37.79 -29.97
CA ARG A 17 -17.26 36.61 -29.37
C ARG A 17 -15.98 36.97 -28.61
N THR A 18 -15.14 37.81 -29.19
CA THR A 18 -13.86 38.22 -28.58
C THR A 18 -14.08 39.08 -27.33
N GLU A 19 -15.02 40.02 -27.40
CA GLU A 19 -15.39 40.86 -26.25
C GLU A 19 -15.95 40.01 -25.11
N ASN A 20 -16.90 39.11 -25.40
CA ASN A 20 -17.47 38.22 -24.40
C ASN A 20 -16.41 37.33 -23.74
N PHE A 21 -15.46 36.78 -24.51
CA PHE A 21 -14.38 36.00 -23.91
C PHE A 21 -13.46 36.86 -23.03
N ASN A 22 -13.14 38.08 -23.44
CA ASN A 22 -12.34 38.98 -22.62
C ASN A 22 -13.04 39.29 -21.29
N ASP A 23 -14.35 39.54 -21.31
CA ASP A 23 -15.13 39.81 -20.10
C ASP A 23 -15.22 38.59 -19.19
N ILE A 24 -15.48 37.40 -19.74
CA ILE A 24 -15.50 36.14 -18.99
C ILE A 24 -14.14 35.86 -18.34
N ILE A 25 -13.05 35.98 -19.10
CA ILE A 25 -11.69 35.76 -18.60
C ILE A 25 -11.36 36.79 -17.52
N ARG A 26 -11.74 38.05 -17.72
CA ARG A 26 -11.52 39.12 -16.75
C ARG A 26 -12.29 38.86 -15.46
N ALA A 27 -13.59 38.56 -15.53
CA ALA A 27 -14.41 38.26 -14.36
C ALA A 27 -13.84 37.07 -13.57
N TRP A 28 -13.33 36.05 -14.26
CA TRP A 28 -12.71 34.91 -13.61
C TRP A 28 -11.36 35.22 -12.98
N ASN A 29 -10.51 36.00 -13.66
CA ASN A 29 -9.25 36.47 -13.09
C ASN A 29 -9.49 37.36 -11.86
N GLU A 30 -10.50 38.23 -11.91
CA GLU A 30 -10.94 39.05 -10.78
C GLU A 30 -11.45 38.18 -9.63
N GLY A 31 -12.32 37.20 -9.91
CA GLY A 31 -12.80 36.25 -8.91
C GLY A 31 -11.67 35.46 -8.26
N LYS A 32 -10.71 34.98 -9.05
CA LYS A 32 -9.50 34.31 -8.53
C LYS A 32 -8.65 35.23 -7.67
N ALA A 33 -8.36 36.44 -8.15
CA ALA A 33 -7.54 37.38 -7.40
C ALA A 33 -8.21 37.74 -6.07
N PHE A 34 -9.50 38.05 -6.07
CA PHE A 34 -10.20 38.53 -4.87
C PHE A 34 -10.55 37.43 -3.87
N THR A 35 -10.38 36.16 -4.22
CA THR A 35 -10.55 35.01 -3.32
C THR A 35 -9.22 34.39 -2.87
N MET A 36 -8.08 35.03 -3.20
CA MET A 36 -6.76 34.56 -2.76
C MET A 36 -6.57 34.60 -1.24
N ASP A 37 -7.36 35.42 -0.52
CA ASP A 37 -7.38 35.48 0.94
C ASP A 37 -7.91 34.20 1.58
N GLU A 38 -8.80 33.48 0.92
CA GLU A 38 -9.34 32.20 1.40
C GLU A 38 -8.59 31.01 0.79
N THR A 39 -8.31 31.08 -0.52
CA THR A 39 -7.78 29.94 -1.27
C THR A 39 -6.31 29.63 -0.97
N LEU A 40 -5.43 30.64 -0.86
CA LEU A 40 -3.99 30.40 -0.60
C LEU A 40 -3.73 29.82 0.79
N PRO A 41 -4.33 30.33 1.89
CA PRO A 41 -4.16 29.73 3.21
C PRO A 41 -4.68 28.29 3.27
N ALA A 42 -5.84 28.01 2.66
CA ALA A 42 -6.38 26.65 2.57
C ALA A 42 -5.43 25.72 1.81
N GLN A 43 -4.92 26.15 0.65
CA GLN A 43 -3.93 25.40 -0.12
C GLN A 43 -2.62 25.17 0.66
N TYR A 44 -2.20 26.14 1.47
CA TYR A 44 -1.04 26.00 2.34
C TYR A 44 -1.23 24.93 3.41
N GLU A 45 -2.37 24.90 4.09
CA GLU A 45 -2.70 23.86 5.07
C GLU A 45 -2.75 22.47 4.43
N ASP A 46 -3.39 22.37 3.27
CA ASP A 46 -3.46 21.11 2.52
C ASP A 46 -2.09 20.66 2.03
N ALA A 47 -1.24 21.58 1.57
CA ALA A 47 0.13 21.29 1.20
C ALA A 47 0.97 20.82 2.40
N LYS A 48 0.77 21.39 3.59
CA LYS A 48 1.41 20.95 4.84
C LYS A 48 1.01 19.52 5.20
N LYS A 49 -0.29 19.20 5.17
CA LYS A 49 -0.79 17.84 5.40
C LYS A 49 -0.25 16.86 4.36
N ALA A 50 -0.21 17.25 3.09
CA ALA A 50 0.31 16.42 2.01
C ALA A 50 1.82 16.17 2.13
N LEU A 51 2.59 17.17 2.60
CA LEU A 51 4.02 17.02 2.85
C LEU A 51 4.29 16.00 3.95
N LEU A 52 3.57 16.08 5.08
CA LEU A 52 3.72 15.11 6.18
C LEU A 52 3.42 13.68 5.72
N LYS A 53 2.34 13.49 4.97
CA LYS A 53 2.02 12.16 4.41
C LYS A 53 3.14 11.65 3.49
N GLN A 54 3.69 12.51 2.64
CA GLN A 54 4.75 12.12 1.71
C GLN A 54 6.08 11.87 2.43
N THR A 55 6.38 12.60 3.51
CA THR A 55 7.56 12.32 4.34
C THR A 55 7.46 10.97 5.01
N ASP A 56 6.29 10.64 5.56
CA ASP A 56 6.09 9.35 6.24
C ASP A 56 6.26 8.19 5.24
N ILE A 57 5.64 8.29 4.06
CA ILE A 57 5.80 7.29 2.99
C ILE A 57 7.27 7.14 2.56
N HIS A 58 7.99 8.24 2.40
CA HIS A 58 9.41 8.21 2.01
C HIS A 58 10.30 7.62 3.10
N ASN A 59 10.05 7.99 4.36
CA ASN A 59 10.80 7.48 5.51
C ASN A 59 10.55 5.98 5.71
N ASP A 60 9.30 5.53 5.61
CA ASP A 60 8.94 4.12 5.68
C ASP A 60 9.65 3.29 4.61
N LEU A 61 9.64 3.78 3.35
CA LEU A 61 10.37 3.16 2.25
C LEU A 61 11.88 3.10 2.52
N THR A 62 12.46 4.19 3.02
CA THR A 62 13.90 4.31 3.24
C THR A 62 14.36 3.46 4.43
N ALA A 63 13.54 3.32 5.46
CA ALA A 63 13.85 2.52 6.65
C ALA A 63 13.90 1.01 6.37
N GLU A 64 13.13 0.52 5.38
CA GLU A 64 13.08 -0.89 5.03
C GLU A 64 14.21 -1.31 4.05
N LEU A 65 14.97 -0.36 3.50
CA LEU A 65 16.00 -0.62 2.49
C LEU A 65 17.43 -0.66 3.07
N PRO A 66 18.32 -1.53 2.53
CA PRO A 66 19.73 -1.50 2.89
C PRO A 66 20.39 -0.15 2.58
N LEU A 67 21.20 0.35 3.52
CA LEU A 67 21.91 1.62 3.36
C LEU A 67 22.88 1.62 2.18
N SER A 68 23.44 0.45 1.80
CA SER A 68 24.29 0.33 0.61
C SER A 68 23.51 0.63 -0.67
N THR A 69 22.33 0.03 -0.83
CA THR A 69 21.48 0.23 -2.02
C THR A 69 20.97 1.66 -2.13
N ILE A 70 20.72 2.33 -1.00
CA ILE A 70 20.31 3.73 -0.99
C ILE A 70 21.45 4.62 -1.52
N LYS A 71 22.68 4.42 -1.05
CA LYS A 71 23.85 5.18 -1.53
C LYS A 71 24.07 5.00 -3.03
N GLU A 72 23.98 3.76 -3.51
CA GLU A 72 24.06 3.47 -4.95
C GLU A 72 23.00 4.24 -5.74
N TRP A 73 21.74 4.29 -5.25
CA TRP A 73 20.66 5.01 -5.93
C TRP A 73 20.74 6.54 -5.75
N GLU A 74 21.39 7.04 -4.71
CA GLU A 74 21.63 8.47 -4.53
C GLU A 74 22.67 9.01 -5.53
N GLU A 75 23.67 8.20 -5.88
CA GLU A 75 24.70 8.54 -6.86
C GLU A 75 24.20 8.48 -8.31
N GLU A 76 23.13 7.73 -8.57
CA GLU A 76 22.56 7.63 -9.91
C GLU A 76 21.86 8.91 -10.38
N SER A 77 22.18 9.31 -11.62
CA SER A 77 21.52 10.45 -12.27
C SER A 77 20.06 10.15 -12.61
N ILE A 78 19.20 11.15 -12.42
CA ILE A 78 17.77 11.11 -12.78
C ILE A 78 17.58 11.35 -14.28
N GLU A 79 18.57 11.98 -14.93
CA GLU A 79 18.47 12.41 -16.32
C GLU A 79 18.23 11.21 -17.25
N PRO A 80 17.31 11.34 -18.22
CA PRO A 80 17.01 10.26 -19.13
C PRO A 80 18.23 9.98 -20.03
N VAL A 81 18.67 8.73 -20.06
CA VAL A 81 19.77 8.25 -20.91
C VAL A 81 19.18 7.36 -22.00
N LYS A 82 19.82 7.29 -23.17
CA LYS A 82 19.46 6.30 -24.18
C LYS A 82 20.19 5.00 -23.91
N ASP A 83 19.45 3.91 -23.84
CA ASP A 83 19.99 2.57 -23.77
C ASP A 83 20.64 2.15 -25.10
N ALA A 84 21.38 1.04 -25.11
CA ALA A 84 22.05 0.49 -26.30
C ALA A 84 21.10 0.26 -27.49
N ASN A 85 19.82 0.06 -27.20
CA ASN A 85 18.75 -0.12 -28.20
C ASN A 85 18.12 1.19 -28.71
N GLY A 86 18.64 2.35 -28.27
CA GLY A 86 18.13 3.68 -28.64
C GLY A 86 16.86 4.12 -27.88
N ASN A 87 16.37 3.31 -26.94
CA ASN A 87 15.22 3.62 -26.09
C ASN A 87 15.62 4.52 -24.92
N TRP A 88 14.77 5.49 -24.56
CA TRP A 88 14.97 6.32 -23.37
C TRP A 88 14.71 5.52 -22.09
N THR A 89 15.68 5.52 -21.18
CA THR A 89 15.59 4.92 -19.86
C THR A 89 15.90 5.97 -18.80
N SER A 90 15.20 5.90 -17.67
CA SER A 90 15.44 6.73 -16.49
C SER A 90 15.07 5.90 -15.26
N PRO A 91 15.76 6.09 -14.11
CA PRO A 91 15.40 5.40 -12.87
C PRO A 91 13.96 5.61 -12.41
N MET A 92 13.28 6.66 -12.90
CA MET A 92 11.88 6.97 -12.56
C MET A 92 10.86 6.31 -13.50
N MET A 93 11.29 5.71 -14.61
CA MET A 93 10.40 4.99 -15.54
C MET A 93 9.81 3.76 -14.87
N ASP A 94 8.59 3.38 -15.28
CA ASP A 94 8.01 2.12 -14.83
C ASP A 94 8.92 0.96 -15.26
N PRO A 95 9.17 -0.02 -14.36
CA PRO A 95 9.95 -1.18 -14.72
C PRO A 95 9.25 -1.92 -15.86
N ILE A 96 10.04 -2.37 -16.84
CA ILE A 96 9.52 -3.27 -17.85
C ILE A 96 9.32 -4.63 -17.16
N PHE A 97 8.07 -5.02 -16.92
CA PHE A 97 7.71 -6.34 -16.40
C PHE A 97 7.91 -7.42 -17.48
N THR A 98 9.15 -7.64 -17.91
CA THR A 98 9.59 -8.76 -18.76
C THR A 98 10.06 -9.89 -17.85
N GLY A 99 9.10 -10.64 -17.33
CA GLY A 99 9.35 -11.87 -16.58
C GLY A 99 8.13 -12.76 -16.74
N GLY A 100 8.21 -13.73 -17.63
CA GLY A 100 7.17 -14.74 -17.76
C GLY A 100 7.19 -15.69 -16.58
N PHE A 101 6.05 -16.33 -16.30
CA PHE A 101 5.89 -17.43 -15.32
C PHE A 101 7.02 -18.48 -15.38
N TYR A 102 7.62 -18.70 -16.55
CA TYR A 102 8.68 -19.68 -16.76
C TYR A 102 10.07 -19.24 -16.25
N ASP A 103 10.39 -17.95 -16.24
CA ASP A 103 11.70 -17.48 -15.76
C ASP A 103 11.78 -17.51 -14.23
N THR A 104 10.69 -17.12 -13.55
CA THR A 104 10.59 -17.19 -12.09
C THR A 104 10.65 -18.63 -11.57
N VAL A 105 9.94 -19.56 -12.22
CA VAL A 105 9.99 -21.01 -11.88
C VAL A 105 11.38 -21.60 -12.15
N ARG A 106 12.09 -21.12 -13.18
CA ARG A 106 13.45 -21.59 -13.51
C ARG A 106 14.48 -21.10 -12.51
N ASP A 107 14.34 -19.89 -11.99
CA ASP A 107 15.25 -19.36 -10.95
C ASP A 107 14.93 -19.92 -9.56
N GLU A 108 13.67 -20.27 -9.28
CA GLU A 108 13.28 -21.01 -8.07
C GLU A 108 13.84 -22.44 -8.07
N ARG A 109 13.75 -23.17 -9.20
CA ARG A 109 14.37 -24.50 -9.36
C ARG A 109 15.88 -24.50 -9.15
N LYS A 110 16.57 -23.37 -9.39
CA LYS A 110 18.01 -23.25 -9.11
C LYS A 110 18.30 -23.05 -7.62
N LYS A 111 17.43 -22.35 -6.89
CA LYS A 111 17.56 -22.11 -5.44
C LYS A 111 17.19 -23.35 -4.61
N GLU A 112 16.27 -24.19 -5.10
CA GLU A 112 15.89 -25.46 -4.44
C GLU A 112 17.04 -26.47 -4.36
N ASN A 113 18.04 -26.39 -5.25
CA ASN A 113 19.16 -27.34 -5.28
C ASN A 113 20.25 -27.08 -4.23
N SER A 114 20.16 -26.02 -3.41
CA SER A 114 21.26 -25.59 -2.53
C SER A 114 20.82 -25.21 -1.11
N THR A 115 19.93 -25.98 -0.48
CA THR A 115 19.67 -25.82 0.97
C THR A 115 20.36 -26.90 1.78
N ASP A 116 21.54 -26.55 2.28
CA ASP A 116 22.26 -27.28 3.30
C ASP A 116 21.40 -27.40 4.57
N LYS A 117 21.16 -28.64 4.98
CA LYS A 117 20.55 -28.96 6.27
C LYS A 117 21.54 -28.63 7.38
N VAL A 118 21.23 -27.63 8.21
CA VAL A 118 21.96 -27.39 9.46
C VAL A 118 21.51 -28.43 10.50
N PRO A 119 22.39 -29.31 11.00
CA PRO A 119 22.06 -30.26 12.04
C PRO A 119 22.40 -29.69 13.42
N GLY A 120 21.46 -29.74 14.36
CA GLY A 120 21.77 -29.64 15.79
C GLY A 120 20.84 -28.75 16.60
N GLN A 121 19.63 -29.23 16.91
CA GLN A 121 18.90 -28.92 18.14
C GLN A 121 17.69 -29.85 18.24
N ARG A 122 17.42 -30.40 19.44
CA ARG A 122 16.34 -31.36 19.81
C ARG A 122 15.35 -31.68 18.67
N SER A 123 15.75 -32.57 17.77
CA SER A 123 15.08 -32.89 16.49
C SER A 123 13.57 -33.18 16.63
N GLY A 124 13.15 -33.73 17.77
CA GLY A 124 11.75 -34.07 18.05
C GLY A 124 10.82 -32.89 18.29
N VAL A 125 11.24 -31.85 19.02
CA VAL A 125 10.36 -30.71 19.41
C VAL A 125 10.01 -29.86 18.20
N VAL A 126 11.01 -29.50 17.39
CA VAL A 126 10.82 -28.73 16.15
C VAL A 126 9.87 -29.47 15.21
N ARG A 127 10.06 -30.78 15.05
CA ARG A 127 9.17 -31.61 14.22
C ARG A 127 7.77 -31.72 14.78
N TRP A 128 7.63 -31.82 16.10
CA TRP A 128 6.32 -31.84 16.75
C TRP A 128 5.56 -30.50 16.55
N LEU A 129 6.23 -29.37 16.75
CA LEU A 129 5.67 -28.03 16.50
C LEU A 129 5.34 -27.84 15.01
N SER A 130 6.23 -28.25 14.09
CA SER A 130 5.97 -28.15 12.66
C SER A 130 4.76 -28.99 12.24
N THR A 131 4.62 -30.21 12.79
CA THR A 131 3.44 -31.04 12.52
C THR A 131 2.15 -30.42 13.05
N ALA A 132 2.20 -29.65 14.13
CA ALA A 132 1.04 -28.91 14.63
C ALA A 132 0.63 -27.79 13.68
N ILE A 133 1.59 -27.00 13.20
CA ILE A 133 1.34 -25.93 12.21
C ILE A 133 0.75 -26.52 10.91
N GLU A 134 1.27 -27.66 10.47
CA GLU A 134 0.70 -28.41 9.34
C GLU A 134 -0.74 -28.89 9.61
N LEU A 135 -1.03 -29.29 10.86
CA LEU A 135 -2.38 -29.68 11.27
C LEU A 135 -3.34 -28.50 11.21
N GLU A 136 -2.97 -27.31 11.70
CA GLU A 136 -3.77 -26.08 11.56
C GLU A 136 -4.16 -25.84 10.10
N HIS A 137 -3.19 -25.96 9.20
CA HIS A 137 -3.42 -25.79 7.77
C HIS A 137 -4.36 -26.86 7.20
N SER A 138 -4.26 -28.10 7.67
CA SER A 138 -5.12 -29.18 7.23
C SER A 138 -6.56 -29.09 7.78
N ILE A 139 -6.73 -28.59 9.01
CA ILE A 139 -8.05 -28.29 9.60
C ILE A 139 -8.71 -27.18 8.80
N LYS A 140 -8.01 -26.06 8.57
CA LYS A 140 -8.59 -24.97 7.78
C LYS A 140 -8.96 -25.41 6.37
N LYS A 141 -8.08 -26.17 5.70
CA LYS A 141 -8.37 -26.73 4.38
C LYS A 141 -9.59 -27.64 4.39
N TYR A 142 -9.76 -28.46 5.42
CA TYR A 142 -10.93 -29.33 5.57
C TYR A 142 -12.19 -28.49 5.78
N ASN A 143 -12.17 -27.50 6.67
CA ASN A 143 -13.31 -26.62 6.92
C ASN A 143 -13.73 -25.85 5.66
N ASP A 144 -12.78 -25.29 4.91
CA ASP A 144 -13.07 -24.60 3.64
C ASP A 144 -13.72 -25.57 2.63
N GLU A 145 -13.23 -26.82 2.56
CA GLU A 145 -13.80 -27.86 1.69
C GLU A 145 -15.21 -28.30 2.14
N ALA A 146 -15.46 -28.34 3.45
CA ALA A 146 -16.77 -28.68 4.03
C ALA A 146 -17.80 -27.57 3.80
N GLU A 147 -17.40 -26.30 3.93
CA GLU A 147 -18.26 -25.14 3.61
C GLU A 147 -18.61 -25.08 2.12
N GLU A 148 -17.66 -25.35 1.22
CA GLU A 148 -17.89 -25.26 -0.23
C GLU A 148 -18.66 -26.46 -0.82
N LYS A 149 -18.58 -27.65 -0.21
CA LYS A 149 -19.15 -28.89 -0.76
C LYS A 149 -20.08 -29.59 0.22
N ALA A 150 -21.38 -29.45 -0.02
CA ALA A 150 -22.43 -30.26 0.59
C ALA A 150 -22.49 -31.71 0.07
N GLU A 151 -21.55 -32.18 -0.77
CA GLU A 151 -21.66 -33.49 -1.45
C GLU A 151 -20.51 -34.48 -1.17
N SER A 152 -20.94 -35.72 -0.89
CA SER A 152 -20.22 -36.94 -0.43
C SER A 152 -19.77 -36.94 1.04
N SER A 153 -20.74 -36.98 1.97
CA SER A 153 -20.54 -37.17 3.43
C SER A 153 -19.47 -38.24 3.73
N GLU A 154 -19.49 -39.39 3.05
CA GLU A 154 -18.54 -40.49 3.29
C GLU A 154 -17.05 -40.14 3.10
N ARG A 155 -16.70 -39.31 2.11
CA ARG A 155 -15.28 -38.95 1.88
C ARG A 155 -14.81 -37.88 2.86
N LEU A 156 -15.71 -36.96 3.22
CA LEU A 156 -15.43 -35.92 4.20
C LEU A 156 -15.33 -36.53 5.61
N SER A 157 -16.21 -37.47 5.97
CA SER A 157 -16.18 -38.18 7.25
C SER A 157 -14.93 -39.06 7.39
N ALA A 158 -14.57 -39.84 6.36
CA ALA A 158 -13.32 -40.62 6.37
C ALA A 158 -12.08 -39.74 6.56
N ARG A 159 -12.06 -38.56 5.93
CA ARG A 159 -10.95 -37.59 6.07
C ARG A 159 -10.96 -36.90 7.42
N ARG A 160 -12.13 -36.61 8.00
CA ARG A 160 -12.29 -36.09 9.37
C ARG A 160 -11.75 -37.10 10.38
N ILE A 161 -12.09 -38.38 10.27
CA ILE A 161 -11.57 -39.45 11.14
C ILE A 161 -10.04 -39.51 11.07
N SER A 162 -9.48 -39.52 9.86
CA SER A 162 -8.02 -39.52 9.67
C SER A 162 -7.36 -38.27 10.26
N LEU A 163 -8.00 -37.11 10.15
CA LEU A 163 -7.50 -35.86 10.75
C LEU A 163 -7.59 -35.90 12.28
N GLY A 164 -8.70 -36.39 12.84
CA GLY A 164 -8.89 -36.60 14.27
C GLY A 164 -7.89 -37.61 14.86
N ASP A 165 -7.54 -38.67 14.13
CA ASP A 165 -6.47 -39.60 14.53
C ASP A 165 -5.11 -38.90 14.59
N ARG A 166 -4.80 -38.03 13.63
CA ARG A 166 -3.55 -37.25 13.62
C ARG A 166 -3.50 -36.23 14.76
N ILE A 167 -4.63 -35.57 15.06
CA ILE A 167 -4.76 -34.64 16.20
C ILE A 167 -4.53 -35.38 17.51
N ARG A 168 -5.22 -36.51 17.74
CA ARG A 168 -5.01 -37.34 18.94
C ARG A 168 -3.58 -37.85 19.06
N ALA A 169 -2.96 -38.26 17.96
CA ALA A 169 -1.56 -38.68 17.95
C ALA A 169 -0.59 -37.53 18.26
N HIS A 170 -0.93 -36.30 17.86
CA HIS A 170 -0.16 -35.10 18.18
C HIS A 170 -0.32 -34.71 19.66
N GLN A 171 -1.56 -34.75 20.18
CA GLN A 171 -1.88 -34.50 21.58
C GLN A 171 -1.21 -35.51 22.53
N ARG A 172 -1.13 -36.80 22.17
CA ARG A 172 -0.36 -37.77 22.98
C ARG A 172 1.11 -37.41 23.13
N LYS A 173 1.71 -36.77 22.12
CA LYS A 173 3.10 -36.31 22.19
C LYS A 173 3.27 -35.05 23.04
N ARG A 174 2.19 -34.35 23.39
CA ARG A 174 2.20 -33.20 24.30
C ARG A 174 2.78 -33.60 25.66
N GLU A 175 2.34 -34.72 26.23
CA GLU A 175 2.81 -35.19 27.54
C GLU A 175 4.33 -35.37 27.58
N LEU A 176 4.94 -35.74 26.45
CA LEU A 176 6.39 -35.92 26.33
C LEU A 176 7.16 -34.59 26.33
N PHE A 177 6.56 -33.50 25.84
CA PHE A 177 7.24 -32.22 25.60
C PHE A 177 6.78 -31.08 26.54
N MET A 178 5.58 -31.16 27.10
CA MET A 178 4.93 -30.15 27.93
C MET A 178 4.26 -30.80 29.15
N GLU A 179 5.05 -31.55 29.93
CA GLU A 179 4.59 -32.20 31.17
C GLU A 179 4.05 -31.16 32.16
N GLY A 180 2.84 -31.37 32.70
CA GLY A 180 2.22 -30.46 33.68
C GLY A 180 1.62 -29.16 33.11
N ALA A 181 1.53 -29.00 31.79
CA ALA A 181 0.84 -27.86 31.19
C ALA A 181 -0.69 -27.93 31.45
N PRO A 182 -1.32 -26.85 31.96
CA PRO A 182 -2.76 -26.81 32.22
C PRO A 182 -3.58 -26.88 30.92
N GLU A 183 -4.91 -26.95 31.03
CA GLU A 183 -5.77 -26.77 29.86
C GLU A 183 -5.52 -25.41 29.18
N CYS A 184 -5.82 -25.35 27.89
CA CYS A 184 -5.60 -24.16 27.07
C CYS A 184 -6.36 -22.95 27.63
N ASP A 185 -5.63 -21.89 27.99
CA ASP A 185 -6.19 -20.62 28.50
C ASP A 185 -6.56 -19.62 27.38
N SER A 186 -6.30 -19.96 26.11
CA SER A 186 -6.59 -19.09 24.97
C SER A 186 -8.06 -19.14 24.59
N THR A 187 -8.63 -17.97 24.31
CA THR A 187 -9.98 -17.82 23.72
C THR A 187 -10.07 -18.28 22.27
N GLN A 188 -8.95 -18.67 21.66
CA GLN A 188 -8.88 -19.02 20.24
C GLN A 188 -8.58 -20.50 20.10
N VAL A 189 -9.66 -21.27 20.04
CA VAL A 189 -9.63 -22.70 19.75
C VAL A 189 -9.96 -22.89 18.28
N LEU A 190 -9.32 -23.86 17.63
CA LEU A 190 -9.69 -24.21 16.26
C LEU A 190 -10.98 -25.01 16.32
N THR A 191 -11.87 -24.83 15.35
CA THR A 191 -13.04 -25.69 15.19
C THR A 191 -12.77 -26.68 14.08
N LEU A 192 -13.13 -27.94 14.29
CA LEU A 192 -13.17 -28.95 13.25
C LEU A 192 -14.64 -29.23 12.96
N TYR A 193 -15.09 -28.81 11.77
CA TYR A 193 -16.49 -28.92 11.40
C TYR A 193 -16.93 -30.38 11.30
N ASP A 194 -18.13 -30.65 11.81
CA ASP A 194 -18.84 -31.89 11.52
C ASP A 194 -19.95 -31.60 10.53
N VAL A 195 -20.04 -32.40 9.47
CA VAL A 195 -21.12 -32.27 8.50
C VAL A 195 -22.36 -33.05 8.97
N ASP A 196 -22.16 -34.01 9.88
CA ASP A 196 -23.19 -34.95 10.33
C ASP A 196 -23.76 -34.62 11.74
N GLU A 197 -23.14 -33.69 12.48
CA GLU A 197 -23.55 -33.25 13.84
C GLU A 197 -23.72 -31.71 13.93
N ASP A 198 -24.63 -31.25 14.77
CA ASP A 198 -24.91 -29.80 14.96
C ASP A 198 -23.86 -29.08 15.85
N GLU A 199 -22.98 -29.82 16.54
CA GLU A 199 -21.92 -29.29 17.41
C GLU A 199 -20.53 -29.54 16.80
N ASP A 200 -19.79 -28.45 16.57
CA ASP A 200 -18.42 -28.51 16.06
C ASP A 200 -17.41 -28.89 17.16
N ASP A 201 -16.46 -29.77 16.82
CA ASP A 201 -15.39 -30.15 17.73
C ASP A 201 -14.39 -28.99 17.93
N THR A 202 -14.26 -28.51 19.16
CA THR A 202 -13.18 -27.59 19.53
C THR A 202 -11.85 -28.35 19.63
N VAL A 203 -10.92 -28.06 18.73
CA VAL A 203 -9.59 -28.66 18.63
C VAL A 203 -8.53 -27.76 19.27
N ASP A 204 -7.95 -28.25 20.36
CA ASP A 204 -6.69 -27.73 20.89
C ASP A 204 -5.50 -28.57 20.37
N LEU A 205 -4.63 -27.95 19.57
CA LEU A 205 -3.37 -28.55 19.11
C LEU A 205 -2.26 -28.49 20.17
N ALA A 206 -2.55 -27.93 21.35
CA ALA A 206 -1.68 -27.87 22.52
C ALA A 206 -0.29 -27.29 22.21
N MET A 207 -0.26 -26.20 21.46
CA MET A 207 0.94 -25.46 21.13
C MET A 207 1.21 -24.37 22.18
N PRO A 208 2.46 -23.95 22.40
CA PRO A 208 2.76 -22.80 23.25
C PRO A 208 1.95 -21.54 22.89
N SER A 209 1.67 -21.29 21.61
CA SER A 209 0.82 -20.15 21.17
C SER A 209 -0.62 -20.21 21.67
N SER A 210 -1.11 -21.39 22.06
CA SER A 210 -2.43 -21.57 22.65
C SER A 210 -2.49 -21.11 24.12
N TYR A 211 -1.37 -20.69 24.73
CA TYR A 211 -1.33 -20.23 26.11
C TYR A 211 -1.06 -18.73 26.21
N LYS A 212 -1.56 -18.11 27.28
CA LYS A 212 -1.21 -16.73 27.62
C LYS A 212 0.26 -16.65 28.04
N PRO A 213 0.94 -15.50 27.83
CA PRO A 213 2.35 -15.33 28.19
C PRO A 213 2.64 -15.55 29.69
N GLU A 214 1.66 -15.27 30.56
CA GLU A 214 1.72 -15.53 32.00
C GLU A 214 1.80 -17.04 32.30
N THR A 215 0.94 -17.83 31.65
CA THR A 215 0.91 -19.29 31.77
C THR A 215 2.19 -19.92 31.20
N ILE A 216 2.69 -19.42 30.07
CA ILE A 216 3.97 -19.88 29.48
C ILE A 216 5.13 -19.68 30.46
N SER A 217 5.15 -18.54 31.16
CA SER A 217 6.22 -18.20 32.10
C SER A 217 6.15 -19.03 33.38
N SER A 218 4.95 -19.26 33.92
CA SER A 218 4.75 -20.04 35.15
C SER A 218 5.07 -21.53 34.98
N VAL A 219 4.77 -22.10 33.82
CA VAL A 219 5.01 -23.53 33.49
C VAL A 219 6.45 -23.77 32.98
N GLY A 220 7.23 -22.71 32.73
CA GLY A 220 8.61 -22.84 32.24
C GLY A 220 8.73 -23.22 30.76
N LEU A 221 7.72 -22.89 29.95
CA LEU A 221 7.63 -23.23 28.52
C LEU A 221 8.35 -22.22 27.61
N SER A 222 9.09 -21.27 28.18
CA SER A 222 9.77 -20.19 27.45
C SER A 222 10.66 -20.70 26.31
N SER A 223 11.46 -21.75 26.57
CA SER A 223 12.35 -22.34 25.57
C SER A 223 11.62 -22.93 24.36
N ILE A 224 10.47 -23.58 24.57
CA ILE A 224 9.66 -24.16 23.49
C ILE A 224 8.91 -23.05 22.75
N ALA A 225 8.42 -22.05 23.48
CA ALA A 225 7.79 -20.86 22.91
C ALA A 225 8.74 -20.08 21.99
N GLU A 226 10.03 -19.99 22.31
CA GLU A 226 11.04 -19.37 21.44
C GLU A 226 11.25 -20.16 20.14
N VAL A 227 11.27 -21.50 20.21
CA VAL A 227 11.34 -22.35 19.02
C VAL A 227 10.11 -22.15 18.14
N GLU A 228 8.91 -22.09 18.74
CA GLU A 228 7.69 -21.79 18.00
C GLU A 228 7.75 -20.39 17.36
N LYS A 229 8.18 -19.36 18.09
CA LYS A 229 8.38 -18.01 17.53
C LYS A 229 9.28 -18.04 16.29
N GLY A 230 10.39 -18.79 16.33
CA GLY A 230 11.28 -18.99 15.19
C GLY A 230 10.57 -19.60 13.98
N LEU A 231 9.79 -20.66 14.20
CA LEU A 231 9.00 -21.31 13.15
C LEU A 231 7.93 -20.37 12.56
N ARG A 232 7.17 -19.67 13.41
CA ARG A 232 6.12 -18.73 12.97
C ARG A 232 6.70 -17.54 12.20
N ARG A 233 7.86 -17.00 12.61
CA ARG A 233 8.59 -15.98 11.83
C ARG A 233 8.95 -16.51 10.44
N GLY A 234 9.49 -17.74 10.36
CA GLY A 234 9.77 -18.42 9.10
C GLY A 234 8.53 -18.53 8.21
N MET A 235 7.42 -19.00 8.78
CA MET A 235 6.13 -19.13 8.07
C MET A 235 5.60 -17.79 7.57
N CYS A 236 5.73 -16.71 8.36
CA CYS A 236 5.32 -15.37 7.91
C CYS A 236 6.15 -14.91 6.70
N LYS A 237 7.47 -15.09 6.73
CA LYS A 237 8.36 -14.71 5.61
C LYS A 237 8.06 -15.54 4.36
N GLU A 238 7.93 -16.86 4.51
CA GLU A 238 7.60 -17.78 3.42
C GLU A 238 6.22 -17.49 2.81
N SER A 239 5.22 -17.25 3.65
CA SER A 239 3.87 -16.92 3.19
C SER A 239 3.83 -15.59 2.43
N LEU A 240 4.55 -14.56 2.90
CA LEU A 240 4.67 -13.29 2.17
C LEU A 240 5.35 -13.48 0.81
N GLN A 241 6.44 -14.27 0.75
CA GLN A 241 7.12 -14.58 -0.50
C GLN A 241 6.20 -15.32 -1.48
N ALA A 242 5.46 -16.31 -0.99
CA ALA A 242 4.48 -17.05 -1.79
C ALA A 242 3.37 -16.12 -2.31
N ILE A 243 2.88 -15.17 -1.50
CA ILE A 243 1.88 -14.19 -1.93
C ILE A 243 2.42 -13.31 -3.04
N LYS A 244 3.66 -12.80 -2.94
CA LYS A 244 4.30 -12.00 -3.99
C LYS A 244 4.37 -12.77 -5.31
N GLN A 245 4.87 -14.01 -5.27
CA GLN A 245 4.95 -14.89 -6.44
C GLN A 245 3.57 -15.16 -7.05
N LEU A 246 2.57 -15.48 -6.22
CA LEU A 246 1.21 -15.74 -6.66
C LEU A 246 0.59 -14.48 -7.30
N LEU A 247 0.77 -13.30 -6.71
CA LEU A 247 0.31 -12.03 -7.28
C LEU A 247 0.96 -11.71 -8.62
N ALA A 248 2.27 -11.94 -8.75
CA ALA A 248 3.00 -11.81 -10.01
C ALA A 248 2.43 -12.77 -11.06
N SER A 249 2.26 -14.04 -10.71
CA SER A 249 1.71 -15.08 -11.59
C SER A 249 0.27 -14.78 -12.02
N ARG A 250 -0.56 -14.23 -11.12
CA ARG A 250 -1.94 -13.82 -11.39
C ARG A 250 -1.97 -12.66 -12.37
N SER A 251 -1.12 -11.66 -12.16
CA SER A 251 -1.00 -10.51 -13.08
C SER A 251 -0.59 -10.96 -14.49
N ALA A 252 0.31 -11.94 -14.60
CA ALA A 252 0.70 -12.54 -15.86
C ALA A 252 -0.44 -13.34 -16.51
N ALA A 253 -1.21 -14.10 -15.72
CA ALA A 253 -2.37 -14.85 -16.20
C ALA A 253 -3.47 -13.93 -16.76
N TYR A 254 -3.74 -12.78 -16.11
CA TYR A 254 -4.65 -11.76 -16.65
C TYR A 254 -4.19 -11.25 -18.02
N LYS A 255 -2.92 -10.88 -18.18
CA LYS A 255 -2.38 -10.46 -19.49
C LYS A 255 -2.51 -11.55 -20.55
N ALA A 256 -2.17 -12.80 -20.19
CA ALA A 256 -2.24 -13.92 -21.11
C ALA A 256 -3.69 -14.17 -21.57
N LYS A 257 -4.66 -14.07 -20.65
CA LYS A 257 -6.09 -14.13 -20.97
C LYS A 257 -6.47 -13.02 -21.94
N ASP A 258 -6.16 -11.76 -21.62
CA ASP A 258 -6.58 -10.62 -22.42
C ASP A 258 -5.97 -10.65 -23.84
N ARG A 259 -4.69 -11.05 -23.95
CA ARG A 259 -3.97 -11.14 -25.23
C ARG A 259 -4.40 -12.35 -26.07
N ASN A 260 -4.47 -13.54 -25.47
CA ASN A 260 -4.51 -14.80 -26.21
C ASN A 260 -5.84 -15.54 -26.13
N ALA A 261 -6.64 -15.37 -25.06
CA ALA A 261 -7.89 -16.12 -24.93
C ALA A 261 -8.95 -15.52 -25.87
N ARG A 262 -9.48 -16.34 -26.77
CA ARG A 262 -10.57 -16.01 -27.68
C ARG A 262 -11.60 -17.13 -27.66
N GLY A 263 -12.89 -16.77 -27.70
CA GLY A 263 -14.00 -17.72 -27.60
C GLY A 263 -14.31 -18.19 -26.17
N GLN A 264 -15.51 -18.74 -25.99
CA GLN A 264 -16.07 -19.06 -24.67
C GLN A 264 -15.23 -20.09 -23.89
N VAL A 265 -14.83 -21.20 -24.51
CA VAL A 265 -14.09 -22.28 -23.82
C VAL A 265 -12.73 -21.80 -23.30
N ALA A 266 -11.95 -21.09 -24.12
CA ALA A 266 -10.64 -20.59 -23.72
C ALA A 266 -10.75 -19.54 -22.60
N ILE A 267 -11.75 -18.66 -22.68
CA ILE A 267 -12.03 -17.66 -21.64
C ILE A 267 -12.41 -18.35 -20.32
N THR A 268 -13.28 -19.37 -20.36
CA THR A 268 -13.68 -20.11 -19.16
C THR A 268 -12.49 -20.82 -18.52
N ARG A 269 -11.63 -21.49 -19.30
CA ARG A 269 -10.42 -22.14 -18.78
C ARG A 269 -9.45 -21.13 -18.15
N ALA A 270 -9.24 -19.99 -18.80
CA ALA A 270 -8.38 -18.94 -18.25
C ALA A 270 -8.95 -18.33 -16.97
N ARG A 271 -10.27 -18.12 -16.89
CA ARG A 271 -10.96 -17.67 -15.67
C ARG A 271 -10.82 -18.69 -14.54
N ALA A 272 -10.96 -19.98 -14.83
CA ALA A 272 -10.75 -21.04 -13.85
C ALA A 272 -9.31 -21.00 -13.29
N SER A 273 -8.30 -20.90 -14.16
CA SER A 273 -6.90 -20.79 -13.71
C SER A 273 -6.64 -19.55 -12.85
N ILE A 274 -7.27 -18.41 -13.16
CA ILE A 274 -7.17 -17.19 -12.35
C ILE A 274 -7.84 -17.38 -10.98
N ARG A 275 -9.00 -18.04 -10.95
CA ARG A 275 -9.70 -18.37 -9.70
C ARG A 275 -8.86 -19.27 -8.81
N ASP A 276 -8.22 -20.29 -9.38
CA ASP A 276 -7.32 -21.19 -8.64
C ASP A 276 -6.12 -20.44 -8.04
N GLN A 277 -5.61 -19.41 -8.74
CA GLN A 277 -4.58 -18.53 -8.20
C GLN A 277 -5.10 -17.66 -7.05
N GLU A 278 -6.31 -17.11 -7.17
CA GLU A 278 -6.95 -16.32 -6.12
C GLU A 278 -7.16 -17.14 -4.84
N GLU A 279 -7.66 -18.37 -4.98
CA GLU A 279 -7.84 -19.30 -3.86
C GLU A 279 -6.51 -19.59 -3.14
N LYS A 280 -5.43 -19.80 -3.91
CA LYS A 280 -4.08 -19.98 -3.36
C LYS A 280 -3.58 -18.73 -2.63
N ILE A 281 -3.88 -17.53 -3.15
CA ILE A 281 -3.53 -16.26 -2.48
C ILE A 281 -4.26 -16.15 -1.14
N GLN A 282 -5.56 -16.43 -1.10
CA GLN A 282 -6.33 -16.37 0.15
C GLN A 282 -5.85 -17.42 1.16
N LYS A 283 -5.51 -18.62 0.71
CA LYS A 283 -4.88 -19.65 1.56
C LYS A 283 -3.55 -19.17 2.14
N ALA A 284 -2.66 -18.59 1.32
CA ALA A 284 -1.39 -18.05 1.80
C ALA A 284 -1.58 -16.86 2.75
N ARG A 285 -2.55 -15.98 2.49
CA ARG A 285 -2.94 -14.88 3.40
C ARG A 285 -3.41 -15.41 4.75
N TRP A 286 -4.27 -16.42 4.76
CA TRP A 286 -4.72 -17.03 6.00
C TRP A 286 -3.55 -17.60 6.80
N ARG A 287 -2.63 -18.33 6.16
CA ARG A 287 -1.40 -18.85 6.81
C ARG A 287 -0.55 -17.74 7.44
N TYR A 288 -0.37 -16.64 6.71
CA TYR A 288 0.34 -15.47 7.21
C TYR A 288 -0.34 -14.86 8.44
N ASN A 289 -1.64 -14.55 8.34
CA ASN A 289 -2.39 -13.93 9.42
C ASN A 289 -2.50 -14.84 10.65
N ASN A 290 -2.64 -16.16 10.42
CA ASN A 290 -2.64 -17.15 11.48
C ASN A 290 -1.29 -17.19 12.22
N SER A 291 -0.18 -17.22 11.48
CA SER A 291 1.16 -17.21 12.05
C SER A 291 1.47 -15.89 12.77
N LEU A 292 1.04 -14.75 12.23
CA LEU A 292 1.17 -13.45 12.87
C LEU A 292 0.36 -13.36 14.17
N ARG A 293 -0.81 -14.02 14.22
CA ARG A 293 -1.64 -14.10 15.42
C ARG A 293 -0.94 -14.92 16.52
N ALA A 294 -0.39 -16.07 16.16
CA ALA A 294 0.41 -16.88 17.08
C ALA A 294 1.64 -16.11 17.60
N LEU A 295 2.33 -15.34 16.73
CA LEU A 295 3.43 -14.46 17.15
C LEU A 295 2.98 -13.37 18.13
N LYS A 296 1.77 -12.82 17.95
CA LYS A 296 1.16 -11.87 18.89
C LYS A 296 0.92 -12.47 20.26
N GLN A 297 0.44 -13.70 20.33
CA GLN A 297 0.21 -14.41 21.58
C GLN A 297 1.52 -14.73 22.32
N LEU A 298 2.53 -15.20 21.59
CA LEU A 298 3.84 -15.52 22.15
C LEU A 298 4.63 -14.25 22.57
N GLY A 299 4.23 -13.07 22.07
CA GLY A 299 4.86 -11.77 22.32
C GLY A 299 5.88 -11.38 21.23
N LEU A 300 5.66 -10.22 20.61
CA LEU A 300 6.51 -9.69 19.53
C LEU A 300 7.78 -9.02 20.06
N SER A 301 8.87 -9.19 19.32
CA SER A 301 10.01 -8.30 19.40
C SER A 301 9.71 -6.96 18.71
N GLU A 302 10.45 -5.89 19.05
CA GLU A 302 10.37 -4.61 18.36
C GLU A 302 10.67 -4.73 16.85
N ASP A 303 11.54 -5.67 16.47
CA ASP A 303 11.83 -5.93 15.06
C ASP A 303 10.66 -6.60 14.33
N ASP A 304 9.94 -7.49 15.03
CA ASP A 304 8.79 -8.21 14.47
C ASP A 304 7.61 -7.28 14.23
N THR A 305 7.38 -6.29 15.11
CA THR A 305 6.27 -5.33 14.96
C THR A 305 6.47 -4.42 13.74
N LYS A 306 7.72 -4.10 13.40
CA LYS A 306 8.07 -3.34 12.19
C LYS A 306 7.94 -4.20 10.94
N ALA A 307 8.47 -5.43 10.99
CA ALA A 307 8.55 -6.33 9.84
C ALA A 307 7.18 -6.93 9.43
N PHE A 308 6.31 -7.24 10.39
CA PHE A 308 5.06 -7.96 10.15
C PHE A 308 3.83 -7.13 10.52
N LYS A 309 2.95 -6.88 9.55
CA LYS A 309 1.70 -6.12 9.67
C LYS A 309 0.51 -7.01 9.27
N PRO A 310 -0.69 -6.85 9.87
CA PRO A 310 -1.85 -7.65 9.48
C PRO A 310 -2.17 -7.46 8.00
N LEU A 311 -2.45 -8.56 7.28
CA LEU A 311 -2.64 -8.53 5.84
C LEU A 311 -4.13 -8.47 5.48
N ASN A 312 -4.53 -7.33 4.90
CA ASN A 312 -5.90 -7.09 4.43
C ASN A 312 -6.05 -7.32 2.92
N ASP A 313 -7.28 -7.44 2.42
CA ASP A 313 -7.54 -7.60 0.98
C ASP A 313 -7.06 -6.40 0.14
N SER A 314 -7.09 -5.20 0.72
CA SER A 314 -6.53 -3.99 0.11
C SER A 314 -5.04 -4.09 -0.17
N ASP A 315 -4.32 -4.92 0.58
CA ASP A 315 -2.87 -5.05 0.48
C ASP A 315 -2.47 -6.06 -0.61
N LEU A 316 -3.41 -6.87 -1.12
CA LEU A 316 -3.19 -7.90 -2.14
C LEU A 316 -3.13 -7.34 -3.58
N THR A 317 -2.77 -6.07 -3.75
CA THR A 317 -2.64 -5.45 -5.06
C THR A 317 -1.34 -5.90 -5.75
N PRO A 318 -1.41 -6.46 -6.97
CA PRO A 318 -0.21 -6.77 -7.76
C PRO A 318 0.56 -5.50 -8.12
N LEU A 319 1.89 -5.62 -8.16
CA LEU A 319 2.77 -4.49 -8.44
C LEU A 319 2.53 -3.85 -9.80
N LYS A 320 2.22 -4.66 -10.82
CA LYS A 320 1.85 -4.12 -12.13
C LYS A 320 0.56 -3.27 -12.07
N THR A 321 -0.48 -3.77 -11.41
CA THR A 321 -1.77 -3.05 -11.31
C THR A 321 -1.57 -1.71 -10.60
N TYR A 322 -0.68 -1.65 -9.62
CA TYR A 322 -0.26 -0.41 -8.99
C TYR A 322 0.31 0.60 -10.01
N PHE A 323 1.27 0.20 -10.85
CA PHE A 323 1.85 1.08 -11.86
C PHE A 323 0.87 1.44 -13.00
N ASP A 324 0.04 0.51 -13.45
CA ASP A 324 -0.99 0.77 -14.48
C ASP A 324 -1.99 1.82 -13.97
N ASN A 325 -2.43 1.71 -12.70
CA ASN A 325 -3.30 2.69 -12.06
C ASN A 325 -2.59 4.04 -11.91
N TYR A 326 -1.32 4.04 -11.53
CA TYR A 326 -0.51 5.24 -11.41
C TYR A 326 -0.37 5.99 -12.75
N ALA A 327 -0.22 5.27 -13.86
CA ALA A 327 -0.14 5.85 -15.20
C ALA A 327 -1.48 6.40 -15.70
N THR A 328 -2.59 5.75 -15.33
CA THR A 328 -3.93 6.08 -15.85
C THR A 328 -4.63 7.18 -15.05
N GLN A 329 -4.37 7.31 -13.75
CA GLN A 329 -5.11 8.21 -12.85
C GLN A 329 -4.27 9.42 -12.41
N PRO A 330 -4.39 10.58 -13.10
CA PRO A 330 -3.77 11.80 -12.64
C PRO A 330 -4.46 12.32 -11.36
N GLY A 331 -3.73 12.28 -10.23
CA GLY A 331 -4.13 12.94 -8.98
C GLY A 331 -4.45 11.98 -7.81
N GLN A 332 -5.05 10.81 -8.08
CA GLN A 332 -5.23 9.75 -7.08
C GLN A 332 -4.14 8.71 -7.24
N LYS A 333 -2.99 9.00 -6.63
CA LYS A 333 -1.87 8.05 -6.58
C LYS A 333 -2.05 7.21 -5.33
N GLY A 334 -2.51 5.97 -5.51
CA GLY A 334 -2.49 4.99 -4.45
C GLY A 334 -1.06 4.85 -3.90
N THR A 335 -0.92 4.43 -2.65
CA THR A 335 0.39 4.04 -2.11
C THR A 335 0.65 2.59 -2.50
N MET A 336 1.89 2.26 -2.85
CA MET A 336 2.30 0.86 -3.06
C MET A 336 1.84 0.01 -1.86
N SER A 337 1.46 -1.26 -2.05
CA SER A 337 1.14 -2.10 -0.88
C SER A 337 2.41 -2.34 -0.04
N TRP A 338 2.26 -2.34 1.29
CA TRP A 338 3.38 -2.50 2.23
C TRP A 338 4.12 -3.83 2.04
N ILE A 339 3.44 -4.86 1.52
CA ILE A 339 4.07 -6.17 1.24
C ILE A 339 5.27 -6.03 0.30
N TRP A 340 5.21 -5.09 -0.64
CA TRP A 340 6.27 -4.90 -1.64
C TRP A 340 7.42 -4.03 -1.15
N ARG A 341 7.22 -3.27 -0.06
CA ARG A 341 8.27 -2.48 0.59
C ARG A 341 8.99 -3.28 1.68
N SER A 342 8.25 -4.15 2.37
CA SER A 342 8.71 -4.85 3.56
C SER A 342 10.02 -5.62 3.34
N SER A 343 10.96 -5.42 4.26
CA SER A 343 12.21 -6.17 4.35
C SER A 343 12.02 -7.62 4.82
N ALA A 344 10.84 -7.98 5.35
CA ALA A 344 10.56 -9.30 5.90
C ALA A 344 10.63 -10.41 4.83
N ALA A 345 10.20 -10.09 3.61
CA ALA A 345 10.31 -10.93 2.43
C ALA A 345 11.06 -10.13 1.35
N PRO A 346 12.41 -10.19 1.33
CA PRO A 346 13.20 -9.33 0.45
C PRO A 346 12.86 -9.59 -1.02
N ASN A 347 12.71 -8.51 -1.77
CA ASN A 347 12.51 -8.57 -3.21
C ASN A 347 13.74 -9.21 -3.85
N SER A 348 13.56 -10.31 -4.55
CA SER A 348 14.68 -11.11 -5.09
C SER A 348 14.69 -11.17 -6.61
N ALA A 349 13.56 -10.90 -7.26
CA ALA A 349 13.51 -10.83 -8.71
C ALA A 349 13.96 -9.44 -9.19
N ASN A 350 14.74 -9.39 -10.28
CA ASN A 350 15.25 -8.14 -10.83
C ASN A 350 14.13 -7.12 -11.11
N TRP A 351 12.97 -7.57 -11.60
CA TRP A 351 11.84 -6.68 -11.87
C TRP A 351 11.21 -6.11 -10.58
N GLU A 352 11.24 -6.84 -9.45
CA GLU A 352 10.77 -6.34 -8.15
C GLU A 352 11.73 -5.28 -7.61
N LEU A 353 13.03 -5.50 -7.75
CA LEU A 353 14.06 -4.53 -7.35
C LEU A 353 13.99 -3.26 -8.20
N GLN A 354 13.84 -3.39 -9.52
CA GLN A 354 13.63 -2.24 -10.41
C GLN A 354 12.34 -1.48 -10.10
N ALA A 355 11.26 -2.19 -9.78
CA ALA A 355 10.01 -1.58 -9.35
C ALA A 355 10.15 -0.79 -8.05
N LEU A 356 10.82 -1.38 -7.06
CA LEU A 356 11.05 -0.73 -5.78
C LEU A 356 11.96 0.48 -5.95
N LYS A 357 13.00 0.38 -6.79
CA LYS A 357 13.88 1.50 -7.15
C LYS A 357 13.08 2.64 -7.77
N ALA A 358 12.24 2.35 -8.77
CA ALA A 358 11.39 3.36 -9.40
C ALA A 358 10.46 4.05 -8.39
N GLU A 359 9.87 3.28 -7.48
CA GLU A 359 9.01 3.83 -6.42
C GLU A 359 9.80 4.69 -5.42
N TRP A 360 11.01 4.28 -5.05
CA TRP A 360 11.88 5.06 -4.17
C TRP A 360 12.25 6.42 -4.79
N PHE A 361 12.68 6.45 -6.06
CA PHE A 361 12.95 7.69 -6.78
C PHE A 361 11.70 8.57 -6.88
N ARG A 362 10.52 7.99 -7.16
CA ARG A 362 9.26 8.74 -7.19
C ARG A 362 8.93 9.35 -5.85
N SER A 363 9.02 8.56 -4.79
CA SER A 363 8.75 9.01 -3.42
C SER A 363 9.67 10.17 -3.02
N ARG A 364 10.97 10.06 -3.35
CA ARG A 364 11.97 11.10 -3.14
C ARG A 364 11.62 12.40 -3.87
N GLU A 365 11.30 12.32 -5.16
CA GLU A 365 10.98 13.50 -5.97
C GLU A 365 9.61 14.11 -5.61
N HIS A 366 8.63 13.29 -5.21
CA HIS A 366 7.36 13.79 -4.67
C HIS A 366 7.57 14.53 -3.36
N TYR A 367 8.39 13.99 -2.45
CA TYR A 367 8.73 14.66 -1.21
C TYR A 367 9.41 16.02 -1.48
N LYS A 368 10.44 16.05 -2.33
CA LYS A 368 11.12 17.30 -2.73
C LYS A 368 10.15 18.31 -3.34
N ARG A 369 9.32 17.88 -4.31
CA ARG A 369 8.34 18.75 -4.97
C ARG A 369 7.30 19.28 -4.00
N ARG A 370 6.81 18.46 -3.06
CA ARG A 370 5.87 18.92 -2.01
C ARG A 370 6.51 19.94 -1.09
N ARG A 371 7.79 19.75 -0.75
CA ARG A 371 8.56 20.70 0.06
C ARG A 371 8.75 22.03 -0.67
N GLU A 372 9.13 21.97 -1.94
CA GLU A 372 9.21 23.16 -2.81
C GLU A 372 7.87 23.87 -2.93
N HIS A 373 6.79 23.12 -3.17
CA HIS A 373 5.44 23.68 -3.28
C HIS A 373 5.02 24.44 -2.03
N LEU A 374 5.35 23.93 -0.83
CA LEU A 374 5.10 24.63 0.43
C LEU A 374 5.86 25.96 0.51
N VAL A 375 7.13 25.98 0.09
CA VAL A 375 7.95 27.20 0.02
C VAL A 375 7.38 28.19 -0.99
N LEU A 376 6.94 27.71 -2.16
CA LEU A 376 6.32 28.54 -3.20
C LEU A 376 5.00 29.13 -2.72
N LEU A 377 4.12 28.35 -2.08
CA LEU A 377 2.86 28.85 -1.53
C LEU A 377 3.08 29.95 -0.48
N LYS A 378 4.06 29.79 0.42
CA LYS A 378 4.44 30.86 1.35
C LYS A 378 4.84 32.14 0.61
N ARG A 379 5.60 32.00 -0.47
CA ARG A 379 6.01 33.13 -1.30
C ARG A 379 4.81 33.76 -2.02
N GLU A 380 3.89 32.96 -2.56
CA GLU A 380 2.67 33.42 -3.22
C GLU A 380 1.75 34.17 -2.25
N MET A 381 1.59 33.69 -1.02
CA MET A 381 0.87 34.39 0.05
C MET A 381 1.44 35.80 0.27
N VAL A 382 2.76 35.93 0.43
CA VAL A 382 3.44 37.22 0.61
C VAL A 382 3.33 38.10 -0.64
N MET A 383 3.52 37.52 -1.83
CA MET A 383 3.44 38.26 -3.09
C MET A 383 2.04 38.76 -3.39
N THR A 384 1.01 38.04 -2.97
CA THR A 384 -0.39 38.46 -3.11
C THR A 384 -0.68 39.70 -2.27
N ILE A 385 -0.26 39.69 -1.00
CA ILE A 385 -0.36 40.86 -0.11
C ILE A 385 0.36 42.07 -0.73
N ARG A 386 1.61 41.88 -1.19
CA ARG A 386 2.39 42.95 -1.84
C ARG A 386 1.74 43.45 -3.12
N SER A 387 1.15 42.57 -3.92
CA SER A 387 0.46 42.94 -5.15
C SER A 387 -0.76 43.80 -4.85
N PHE A 388 -1.54 43.46 -3.82
CA PHE A 388 -2.68 44.29 -3.40
C PHE A 388 -2.25 45.66 -2.88
N LEU A 389 -1.20 45.73 -2.07
CA LEU A 389 -0.64 47.02 -1.66
C LEU A 389 -0.15 47.84 -2.85
N ARG A 390 0.49 47.20 -3.83
CA ARG A 390 0.90 47.85 -5.07
C ARG A 390 -0.28 48.37 -5.89
N TYR A 391 -1.39 47.64 -5.93
CA TYR A 391 -2.62 48.13 -6.56
C TYR A 391 -3.22 49.31 -5.79
N GLU A 392 -3.21 49.29 -4.46
CA GLU A 392 -3.60 50.46 -3.65
C GLU A 392 -2.78 51.70 -4.02
N GLU A 393 -1.45 51.59 -4.04
CA GLU A 393 -0.54 52.67 -4.47
C GLU A 393 -0.87 53.18 -5.89
N LEU A 394 -1.09 52.26 -6.82
CA LEU A 394 -1.36 52.61 -8.21
C LEU A 394 -2.71 53.33 -8.37
N TRP A 395 -3.74 52.92 -7.62
CA TRP A 395 -5.05 53.58 -7.66
C TRP A 395 -5.04 54.92 -6.92
N THR A 396 -4.30 55.07 -5.83
CA THR A 396 -4.11 56.36 -5.15
C THR A 396 -3.34 57.36 -6.01
N TRP A 397 -2.30 56.89 -6.72
CA TRP A 397 -1.58 57.70 -7.70
C TRP A 397 -2.51 58.16 -8.84
N LYS A 398 -3.32 57.26 -9.41
CA LYS A 398 -4.31 57.61 -10.44
C LYS A 398 -5.31 58.67 -9.95
N ALA A 399 -5.79 58.55 -8.71
CA ALA A 399 -6.70 59.54 -8.11
C ALA A 399 -6.08 60.94 -7.98
N SER A 400 -4.76 61.00 -7.85
CA SER A 400 -3.99 62.24 -7.66
C SER A 400 -3.61 62.94 -8.97
N SER A 401 -3.91 62.34 -10.13
CA SER A 401 -3.57 62.93 -11.42
C SER A 401 -4.52 64.06 -11.83
N ASP A 402 -3.96 65.13 -12.41
CA ASP A 402 -4.66 66.38 -12.70
C ASP A 402 -5.71 66.26 -13.82
N SER A 403 -5.57 65.26 -14.71
CA SER A 403 -6.44 65.04 -15.87
C SER A 403 -7.74 64.27 -15.57
N VAL A 404 -8.04 64.01 -14.29
CA VAL A 404 -9.10 63.08 -13.88
C VAL A 404 -10.30 63.83 -13.30
N SER A 405 -11.51 63.49 -13.78
CA SER A 405 -12.76 64.09 -13.30
C SER A 405 -13.07 63.73 -11.85
N LEU A 406 -13.91 64.52 -11.17
CA LEU A 406 -14.28 64.28 -9.77
C LEU A 406 -14.84 62.87 -9.53
N GLY A 407 -15.68 62.37 -10.44
CA GLY A 407 -16.25 61.02 -10.36
C GLY A 407 -15.20 59.92 -10.53
N MET A 408 -14.25 60.10 -11.44
CA MET A 408 -13.14 59.16 -11.63
C MET A 408 -12.19 59.16 -10.43
N LYS A 409 -11.97 60.32 -9.78
CA LYS A 409 -11.20 60.43 -8.52
C LYS A 409 -11.87 59.64 -7.40
N ALA A 410 -13.19 59.82 -7.22
CA ALA A 410 -13.96 59.07 -6.23
C ALA A 410 -13.88 57.54 -6.46
N TYR A 411 -14.02 57.09 -7.72
CA TYR A 411 -13.87 55.68 -8.08
C TYR A 411 -12.46 55.14 -7.77
N ALA A 412 -11.41 55.89 -8.14
CA ALA A 412 -10.03 55.50 -7.90
C ALA A 412 -9.72 55.36 -6.39
N HIS A 413 -10.20 56.30 -5.56
CA HIS A 413 -10.11 56.16 -4.10
C HIS A 413 -10.88 54.94 -3.57
N GLY A 414 -12.06 54.66 -4.10
CA GLY A 414 -12.82 53.45 -3.78
C GLY A 414 -12.04 52.17 -4.08
N ARG A 415 -11.40 52.09 -5.27
CA ARG A 415 -10.55 50.95 -5.66
C ARG A 415 -9.32 50.82 -4.78
N ALA A 416 -8.66 51.93 -4.43
CA ALA A 416 -7.53 51.91 -3.50
C ALA A 416 -7.94 51.32 -2.14
N ARG A 417 -9.05 51.80 -1.56
CA ARG A 417 -9.58 51.28 -0.29
C ARG A 417 -9.94 49.79 -0.38
N PHE A 418 -10.49 49.35 -1.50
CA PHE A 418 -10.81 47.94 -1.74
C PHE A 418 -9.55 47.07 -1.70
N PHE A 419 -8.50 47.42 -2.46
CA PHE A 419 -7.24 46.66 -2.45
C PHE A 419 -6.53 46.69 -1.10
N ARG A 420 -6.56 47.81 -0.38
CA ARG A 420 -6.09 47.89 1.01
C ARG A 420 -6.80 46.89 1.92
N SER A 421 -8.13 46.79 1.79
CA SER A 421 -8.92 45.87 2.60
C SER A 421 -8.60 44.40 2.27
N LEU A 422 -8.38 44.07 0.98
CA LEU A 422 -7.93 42.76 0.57
C LEU A 422 -6.53 42.43 1.09
N ALA A 423 -5.59 43.36 1.03
CA ALA A 423 -4.24 43.20 1.59
C ALA A 423 -4.28 42.92 3.11
N TYR A 424 -5.16 43.60 3.84
CA TYR A 424 -5.34 43.35 5.27
C TYR A 424 -5.98 41.97 5.54
N LYS A 425 -7.07 41.63 4.82
CA LYS A 425 -7.74 40.31 4.95
C LYS A 425 -6.79 39.16 4.65
N THR A 426 -6.10 39.21 3.51
CA THR A 426 -5.06 38.24 3.14
C THR A 426 -3.99 38.11 4.21
N LEU A 427 -3.47 39.22 4.74
CA LEU A 427 -2.46 39.20 5.79
C LEU A 427 -2.94 38.49 7.05
N VAL A 428 -4.17 38.78 7.51
CA VAL A 428 -4.76 38.12 8.68
C VAL A 428 -4.94 36.62 8.43
N ALA A 429 -5.53 36.25 7.30
CA ALA A 429 -5.76 34.85 6.93
C ALA A 429 -4.45 34.06 6.80
N CYS A 430 -3.44 34.64 6.14
CA CYS A 430 -2.11 34.05 5.99
C CYS A 430 -1.40 33.88 7.33
N ARG A 431 -1.51 34.85 8.24
CA ARG A 431 -0.92 34.75 9.57
C ARG A 431 -1.54 33.61 10.37
N ASN A 432 -2.87 33.47 10.32
CA ASN A 432 -3.59 32.42 11.02
C ASN A 432 -3.19 31.02 10.54
N ALA A 433 -2.95 30.83 9.23
CA ALA A 433 -2.53 29.53 8.69
C ALA A 433 -1.04 29.19 8.94
N LEU A 434 -0.21 30.18 9.29
CA LEU A 434 1.22 29.99 9.58
C LEU A 434 1.49 29.70 11.07
N CYS A 435 0.68 30.25 11.97
CA CYS A 435 0.66 29.92 13.39
C CYS A 435 0.15 28.49 13.59
#